data_AF-A0A0M2RWM4-F1
#
_entry.id   AF-A0A0M2RWM4-F1
#
_cell.length_a   1.000
_cell.length_b   1.000
_cell.length_c   1.000
_cell.angle_alpha   90.00
_cell.angle_beta   90.00
_cell.angle_gamma   90.00
#
_symmetry.space_group_name_H-M   'P 1'
#
loop_
_entity.id
_entity.type
_entity.pdbx_description
1 polymer ?
#
loop_
_entity_poly.entity_id
_entity_poly.type
_entity_poly.pdbx_seq_one_letter_code
_entity_poly.pdbx_strand_id
1 'polypeptide(L)'
;MSTSTSTTTAPVTEATDPIPTQTPEPAPAAPTAEQAPAEAPAPAEAFGHVDLNVTAPEEEGPALPLPTAEEMAEAIDAWYEESPLAAACAAGTVKLFRLRGTGTMRRLPWLAGEALETAEWYRLCVDQGAAVKQVAEDHGTSKATVRRALNTLALMDEITDGLHDDLYAEDVTEIVFGAEADEDGDA
;
A
#
# COMPACT_ATOMS: atom_id res chain seq x y z
N MET A 1 8.26 -66.07 7.76
CA MET A 1 7.05 -65.97 8.60
C MET A 1 6.60 -64.53 8.47
N SER A 2 5.76 -64.18 7.48
CA SER A 2 4.28 -64.24 7.54
C SER A 2 3.77 -63.36 8.69
N THR A 3 3.01 -62.28 8.52
CA THR A 3 2.00 -61.94 7.51
C THR A 3 1.73 -60.42 7.46
N SER A 4 1.35 -59.97 6.27
CA SER A 4 0.78 -58.66 5.91
C SER A 4 -0.45 -58.26 6.73
N THR A 5 -0.74 -56.95 6.82
CA THR A 5 -2.09 -56.45 6.52
C THR A 5 -2.03 -55.01 6.01
N SER A 6 -2.32 -54.85 4.72
CA SER A 6 -2.70 -53.58 4.10
C SER A 6 -4.03 -53.09 4.71
N THR A 7 -4.18 -51.78 4.88
CA THR A 7 -5.52 -51.18 4.92
C THR A 7 -5.56 -50.05 3.90
N THR A 8 -6.09 -50.43 2.74
CA THR A 8 -6.70 -49.57 1.73
C THR A 8 -8.06 -49.13 2.24
N THR A 9 -8.36 -47.82 2.22
CA THR A 9 -9.74 -47.35 2.21
C THR A 9 -9.85 -46.03 1.43
N ALA A 10 -10.13 -46.17 0.15
CA ALA A 10 -11.02 -45.35 -0.66
C ALA A 10 -11.64 -46.34 -1.67
N PRO A 11 -12.93 -46.27 -2.04
CA PRO A 11 -13.68 -45.04 -2.33
C PRO A 11 -15.13 -45.01 -1.77
N VAL A 12 -15.65 -43.81 -1.52
CA VAL A 12 -17.10 -43.57 -1.55
C VAL A 12 -17.40 -42.74 -2.79
N THR A 13 -18.00 -43.41 -3.76
CA THR A 13 -18.68 -42.81 -4.89
C THR A 13 -20.15 -42.64 -4.46
N GLU A 14 -20.55 -41.41 -4.15
CA GLU A 14 -21.98 -41.06 -4.12
C GLU A 14 -22.20 -40.00 -5.20
N ALA A 15 -22.84 -40.46 -6.27
CA ALA A 15 -23.32 -39.63 -7.36
C ALA A 15 -24.66 -39.02 -6.93
N THR A 16 -24.76 -37.70 -6.91
CA THR A 16 -26.04 -36.98 -7.05
C THR A 16 -25.77 -35.61 -7.68
N ASP A 17 -26.35 -35.48 -8.87
CA ASP A 17 -26.61 -34.30 -9.72
C ASP A 17 -25.45 -33.48 -10.35
N PRO A 18 -25.35 -33.44 -11.71
CA PRO A 18 -24.48 -32.50 -12.40
C PRO A 18 -25.04 -31.08 -12.26
N ILE A 19 -24.24 -30.18 -11.67
CA ILE A 19 -24.44 -28.74 -11.79
C ILE A 19 -24.53 -28.43 -13.30
N PRO A 20 -25.61 -27.78 -13.79
CA PRO A 20 -25.71 -27.47 -15.21
C PRO A 20 -24.52 -26.59 -15.62
N THR A 21 -23.71 -27.13 -16.51
CA THR A 21 -22.66 -26.43 -17.26
C THR A 21 -23.28 -25.21 -17.93
N GLN A 22 -23.13 -24.03 -17.34
CA GLN A 22 -23.38 -22.79 -18.05
C GLN A 22 -22.18 -22.53 -18.97
N THR A 23 -22.40 -22.79 -20.25
CA THR A 23 -21.58 -22.34 -21.37
C THR A 23 -21.39 -20.82 -21.29
N PRO A 24 -20.17 -20.29 -21.45
CA PRO A 24 -19.93 -18.84 -21.41
C PRO A 24 -20.59 -18.15 -22.61
N GLU A 25 -21.49 -17.21 -22.33
CA GLU A 25 -22.07 -16.32 -23.34
C GLU A 25 -21.16 -15.08 -23.50
N PRO A 26 -20.84 -14.66 -24.75
CA PRO A 26 -19.75 -13.74 -25.03
C PRO A 26 -20.04 -12.27 -24.69
N ALA A 27 -18.99 -11.56 -24.31
CA ALA A 27 -18.98 -10.11 -24.11
C ALA A 27 -19.40 -9.35 -25.39
N PRO A 28 -20.26 -8.32 -25.31
CA PRO A 28 -20.45 -7.41 -26.43
C PRO A 28 -19.22 -6.52 -26.60
N ALA A 29 -18.70 -6.53 -27.83
CA ALA A 29 -17.49 -5.85 -28.27
C ALA A 29 -17.61 -4.31 -28.22
N ALA A 30 -16.48 -3.67 -27.93
CA ALA A 30 -16.26 -2.25 -28.16
C ALA A 30 -16.34 -1.92 -29.66
N PRO A 31 -16.93 -0.78 -30.06
CA PRO A 31 -16.73 -0.26 -31.41
C PRO A 31 -15.35 0.39 -31.51
N THR A 32 -14.46 -0.29 -32.23
CA THR A 32 -13.23 0.21 -32.82
C THR A 32 -13.51 1.39 -33.78
N ALA A 33 -12.54 2.30 -33.82
CA ALA A 33 -12.49 3.52 -34.63
C ALA A 33 -12.75 3.32 -36.13
N GLU A 34 -13.52 4.23 -36.72
CA GLU A 34 -13.62 4.45 -38.17
C GLU A 34 -13.00 5.81 -38.54
N GLN A 35 -12.24 5.78 -39.64
CA GLN A 35 -11.29 6.80 -40.10
C GLN A 35 -11.92 8.09 -40.63
N ALA A 36 -11.11 9.14 -40.61
CA ALA A 36 -11.30 10.41 -41.32
C ALA A 36 -11.45 10.24 -42.85
N PRO A 37 -11.96 11.27 -43.54
CA PRO A 37 -11.10 11.96 -44.51
C PRO A 37 -11.18 13.49 -44.45
N ALA A 38 -10.08 14.09 -44.92
CA ALA A 38 -9.74 15.50 -44.90
C ALA A 38 -10.46 16.36 -45.95
N GLU A 39 -10.76 17.62 -45.61
CA GLU A 39 -10.59 18.77 -46.52
C GLU A 39 -10.55 20.10 -45.72
N ALA A 40 -9.53 20.91 -45.95
CA ALA A 40 -9.40 22.32 -45.52
C ALA A 40 -9.52 23.19 -46.82
N PRO A 41 -9.84 24.51 -46.82
CA PRO A 41 -9.36 25.53 -45.86
C PRO A 41 -10.32 26.70 -45.48
N ALA A 42 -10.02 27.34 -44.33
CA ALA A 42 -10.07 28.77 -43.91
C ALA A 42 -11.12 29.78 -44.51
N PRO A 43 -11.57 30.81 -43.75
CA PRO A 43 -10.67 31.75 -43.07
C PRO A 43 -10.91 31.93 -41.58
N ALA A 44 -9.78 32.17 -40.91
CA ALA A 44 -9.62 32.62 -39.54
C ALA A 44 -10.64 33.70 -39.15
N GLU A 45 -11.53 33.35 -38.22
CA GLU A 45 -12.22 34.37 -37.44
C GLU A 45 -11.22 34.96 -36.44
N ALA A 46 -11.13 36.29 -36.51
CA ALA A 46 -10.24 37.11 -35.74
C ALA A 46 -10.56 37.01 -34.25
N PHE A 47 -9.78 36.20 -33.52
CA PHE A 47 -9.60 36.42 -32.10
C PHE A 47 -8.81 37.71 -31.93
N GLY A 48 -9.44 38.69 -31.30
CA GLY A 48 -8.90 40.03 -31.08
C GLY A 48 -7.46 39.97 -30.57
N HIS A 49 -6.60 40.71 -31.25
CA HIS A 49 -5.24 40.95 -30.81
C HIS A 49 -5.29 41.65 -29.46
N VAL A 50 -4.97 40.93 -28.38
CA VAL A 50 -4.63 41.55 -27.11
C VAL A 50 -3.22 42.07 -27.27
N ASP A 51 -3.10 43.39 -27.30
CA ASP A 51 -1.83 44.09 -27.25
C ASP A 51 -1.22 43.84 -25.85
N LEU A 52 -0.35 42.83 -25.75
CA LEU A 52 0.40 42.49 -24.54
C LEU A 52 1.57 43.46 -24.29
N ASN A 53 1.48 44.69 -24.79
CA ASN A 53 2.46 45.72 -24.46
C ASN A 53 2.14 46.36 -23.09
N VAL A 54 2.02 45.52 -22.06
CA VAL A 54 2.27 45.95 -20.68
C VAL A 54 3.79 46.02 -20.57
N THR A 55 4.32 47.22 -20.80
CA THR A 55 5.68 47.55 -20.36
C THR A 55 5.62 47.56 -18.83
N ALA A 56 5.96 46.43 -18.22
CA ALA A 56 6.22 46.39 -16.79
C ALA A 56 7.36 47.37 -16.51
N PRO A 57 7.26 48.25 -15.49
CA PRO A 57 8.47 48.88 -14.98
C PRO A 57 9.37 47.76 -14.48
N GLU A 58 10.55 47.60 -15.09
CA GLU A 58 11.66 46.81 -14.55
C GLU A 58 12.14 47.48 -13.26
N GLU A 59 11.34 47.40 -12.21
CA GLU A 59 11.84 47.34 -10.84
C GLU A 59 12.35 45.92 -10.67
N GLU A 60 13.60 45.72 -11.09
CA GLU A 60 14.43 44.58 -10.75
C GLU A 60 14.63 44.61 -9.22
N GLY A 61 13.59 44.19 -8.50
CA GLY A 61 13.71 43.82 -7.10
C GLY A 61 14.85 42.81 -6.97
N PRO A 62 15.61 42.82 -5.86
CA PRO A 62 16.81 41.99 -5.74
C PRO A 62 16.41 40.56 -6.09
N ALA A 63 16.96 40.04 -7.19
CA ALA A 63 16.82 38.65 -7.54
C ALA A 63 17.38 37.88 -6.35
N LEU A 64 16.48 37.36 -5.51
CA LEU A 64 16.87 36.49 -4.42
C LEU A 64 17.65 35.37 -5.11
N PRO A 65 18.90 35.11 -4.68
CA PRO A 65 19.68 34.04 -5.28
C PRO A 65 18.84 32.77 -5.20
N LEU A 66 18.65 32.11 -6.34
CA LEU A 66 18.02 30.78 -6.33
C LEU A 66 18.84 29.91 -5.37
N PRO A 67 18.19 29.19 -4.45
CA PRO A 67 18.90 28.32 -3.52
C PRO A 67 19.77 27.38 -4.34
N THR A 68 21.02 27.26 -3.91
CA THR A 68 21.96 26.32 -4.51
C THR A 68 21.41 24.90 -4.39
N ALA A 69 21.86 23.99 -5.26
CA ALA A 69 21.47 22.58 -5.17
C ALA A 69 21.82 21.97 -3.78
N GLU A 70 22.84 22.53 -3.11
CA GLU A 70 23.26 22.15 -1.76
C GLU A 70 22.26 22.64 -0.71
N GLU A 71 21.84 23.92 -0.76
CA GLU A 71 20.80 24.45 0.13
C GLU A 71 19.43 23.79 -0.10
N MET A 72 19.12 23.40 -1.35
CA MET A 72 17.94 22.61 -1.64
C MET A 72 18.05 21.18 -1.08
N ALA A 73 19.21 20.55 -1.16
CA ALA A 73 19.43 19.22 -0.61
C ALA A 73 19.35 19.25 0.92
N GLU A 74 19.97 20.23 1.58
CA GLU A 74 19.85 20.44 3.02
C GLU A 74 18.42 20.78 3.45
N ALA A 75 17.69 21.58 2.66
CA ALA A 75 16.29 21.87 2.95
C ALA A 75 15.40 20.63 2.77
N ILE A 76 15.67 19.76 1.80
CA ILE A 76 14.96 18.49 1.65
C ILE A 76 15.31 17.56 2.81
N ASP A 77 16.59 17.45 3.18
CA ASP A 77 17.06 16.62 4.29
C ASP A 77 16.47 17.07 5.63
N ALA A 78 16.46 18.37 5.89
CA ALA A 78 15.82 18.96 7.07
C ALA A 78 14.29 18.84 7.08
N TRP A 79 13.65 18.59 5.93
CA TRP A 79 12.23 18.28 5.84
C TRP A 79 11.92 16.80 6.14
N TYR A 80 12.91 15.93 6.12
CA TYR A 80 12.80 14.52 6.49
C TYR A 80 13.46 14.29 7.85
N GLU A 81 12.85 14.82 8.91
CA GLU A 81 13.17 14.34 10.27
C GLU A 81 12.67 12.89 10.39
N GLU A 82 13.59 11.94 10.49
CA GLU A 82 13.26 10.54 10.73
C GLU A 82 12.55 10.41 12.09
N SER A 83 11.41 9.71 12.11
CA SER A 83 10.67 9.46 13.34
C SER A 83 11.59 8.84 14.41
N PRO A 84 11.69 9.44 15.62
CA PRO A 84 12.50 8.88 16.70
C PRO A 84 11.99 7.51 17.14
N LEU A 85 10.68 7.25 16.99
CA LEU A 85 10.09 5.95 17.25
C LEU A 85 10.51 4.93 16.20
N ALA A 86 10.50 5.28 14.91
CA ALA A 86 10.95 4.40 13.84
C ALA A 86 12.41 3.97 14.06
N ALA A 87 13.28 4.93 14.40
CA ALA A 87 14.68 4.67 14.73
C ALA A 87 14.82 3.72 15.94
N ALA A 88 14.02 3.93 17.00
CA ALA A 88 14.02 3.07 18.19
C ALA A 88 13.51 1.64 17.90
N CYS A 89 12.51 1.49 17.03
CA CYS A 89 12.02 0.19 16.60
C CYS A 89 13.05 -0.56 15.74
N ALA A 90 13.72 0.14 14.82
CA ALA A 90 14.78 -0.42 13.99
C ALA A 90 16.00 -0.84 14.84
N ALA A 91 16.35 -0.06 15.86
CA ALA A 91 17.40 -0.41 16.83
C ALA A 91 17.00 -1.56 17.77
N GLY A 92 15.71 -1.91 17.83
CA GLY A 92 15.18 -2.95 18.71
C GLY A 92 15.12 -2.56 20.19
N THR A 93 15.21 -1.27 20.50
CA THR A 93 15.07 -0.73 21.86
C THR A 93 13.60 -0.70 22.29
N VAL A 94 12.70 -0.43 21.34
CA VAL A 94 11.25 -0.45 21.53
C VAL A 94 10.64 -1.72 20.95
N LYS A 95 9.68 -2.30 21.68
CA LYS A 95 8.85 -3.40 21.22
C LYS A 95 7.43 -2.94 20.96
N LEU A 96 6.91 -3.32 19.79
CA LEU A 96 5.54 -3.02 19.41
C LEU A 96 4.59 -4.16 19.77
N PHE A 97 3.44 -3.81 20.32
CA PHE A 97 2.37 -4.72 20.67
C PHE A 97 1.04 -4.22 20.13
N ARG A 98 0.14 -5.16 19.87
CA ARG A 98 -1.26 -4.87 19.57
C ARG A 98 -2.15 -5.50 20.63
N LEU A 99 -2.98 -4.71 21.27
CA LEU A 99 -4.05 -5.21 22.12
C LEU A 99 -5.16 -5.78 21.23
N ARG A 100 -5.69 -6.93 21.61
CA ARG A 100 -6.86 -7.53 20.97
C ARG A 100 -8.10 -7.20 21.80
N GLY A 101 -9.28 -7.22 21.18
CA GLY A 101 -10.56 -7.07 21.90
C GLY A 101 -10.80 -8.11 23.00
N THR A 102 -10.02 -9.20 23.03
CA THR A 102 -10.02 -10.17 24.13
C THR A 102 -9.18 -9.75 25.34
N GLY A 103 -8.56 -8.56 25.32
CA GLY A 103 -7.62 -8.08 26.33
C GLY A 103 -6.21 -8.70 26.26
N THR A 104 -5.97 -9.59 25.29
CA THR A 104 -4.63 -10.20 25.10
C THR A 104 -3.76 -9.34 24.20
N MET A 105 -2.49 -9.19 24.56
CA MET A 105 -1.50 -8.49 23.73
C MET A 105 -0.81 -9.46 22.78
N ARG A 106 -0.54 -8.98 21.56
CA ARG A 106 0.25 -9.70 20.58
C ARG A 106 1.41 -8.82 20.12
N ARG A 107 2.62 -9.36 20.24
CA ARG A 107 3.82 -8.72 19.69
C ARG A 107 3.71 -8.55 18.18
N LEU A 108 4.03 -7.35 17.71
CA LEU A 108 4.20 -7.00 16.30
C LEU A 108 5.70 -7.00 15.99
N PRO A 109 6.13 -7.67 14.92
CA PRO A 109 7.51 -7.60 14.47
C PRO A 109 7.76 -6.25 13.76
N TRP A 110 8.95 -5.68 13.96
CA TRP A 110 9.50 -4.71 13.03
C TRP A 110 10.09 -5.48 11.85
N LEU A 111 9.68 -5.16 10.62
CA LEU A 111 10.17 -5.86 9.42
C LEU A 111 11.50 -5.25 8.98
N ALA A 112 12.45 -6.10 8.60
CA ALA A 112 13.74 -5.69 8.06
C ALA A 112 14.28 -6.77 7.11
N GLY A 113 15.17 -6.38 6.20
CA GLY A 113 15.78 -7.28 5.21
C GLY A 113 14.74 -8.04 4.38
N GLU A 114 14.94 -9.34 4.18
CA GLU A 114 14.07 -10.20 3.36
C GLU A 114 12.58 -10.15 3.78
N ALA A 115 12.30 -9.99 5.07
CA ALA A 115 10.92 -9.91 5.56
C ALA A 115 10.21 -8.61 5.12
N LEU A 116 10.96 -7.50 5.04
CA LEU A 116 10.46 -6.23 4.53
C LEU A 116 10.26 -6.31 3.01
N GLU A 117 11.29 -6.76 2.28
CA GLU A 117 11.22 -6.96 0.82
C GLU A 117 10.03 -7.84 0.41
N THR A 118 9.79 -8.92 1.17
CA THR A 118 8.65 -9.82 0.95
C THR A 118 7.31 -9.11 1.17
N ALA A 119 7.20 -8.29 2.22
CA ALA A 119 5.98 -7.55 2.53
C ALA A 119 5.70 -6.45 1.47
N GLU A 120 6.74 -5.78 1.00
CA GLU A 120 6.67 -4.80 -0.09
C GLU A 120 6.24 -5.46 -1.40
N TRP A 121 6.77 -6.66 -1.71
CA TRP A 121 6.34 -7.43 -2.86
C TRP A 121 4.86 -7.82 -2.76
N TYR A 122 4.38 -8.24 -1.57
CA TYR A 122 2.96 -8.49 -1.35
C TYR A 122 2.11 -7.25 -1.62
N ARG A 123 2.53 -6.08 -1.13
CA ARG A 123 1.83 -4.80 -1.36
C ARG A 123 1.77 -4.49 -2.84
N LEU A 124 2.91 -4.58 -3.54
CA LEU A 124 3.00 -4.35 -4.98
C LEU A 124 2.02 -5.23 -5.78
N CYS A 125 1.93 -6.52 -5.46
CA CYS A 125 0.97 -7.41 -6.12
C CYS A 125 -0.49 -7.01 -5.85
N VAL A 126 -0.81 -6.65 -4.62
CA VAL A 126 -2.17 -6.21 -4.25
C VAL A 126 -2.54 -4.88 -4.93
N ASP A 127 -1.60 -3.95 -5.01
CA ASP A 127 -1.78 -2.65 -5.69
C ASP A 127 -1.97 -2.82 -7.20
N GLN A 128 -1.39 -3.87 -7.80
CA GLN A 128 -1.66 -4.28 -9.19
C GLN A 128 -3.00 -5.01 -9.38
N GLY A 129 -3.78 -5.18 -8.31
CA GLY A 129 -5.10 -5.80 -8.34
C GLY A 129 -5.12 -7.30 -8.06
N ALA A 130 -3.99 -7.91 -7.66
CA ALA A 130 -3.99 -9.32 -7.26
C ALA A 130 -4.77 -9.52 -5.95
N ALA A 131 -5.63 -10.53 -5.92
CA ALA A 131 -6.29 -10.91 -4.68
C ALA A 131 -5.27 -11.49 -3.70
N VAL A 132 -5.40 -11.18 -2.40
CA VAL A 132 -4.54 -11.72 -1.32
C VAL A 132 -4.45 -13.26 -1.33
N LYS A 133 -5.48 -13.95 -1.85
CA LYS A 133 -5.45 -15.41 -2.03
C LYS A 133 -4.39 -15.82 -3.06
N GLN A 134 -4.38 -15.14 -4.20
CA GLN A 134 -3.44 -15.38 -5.30
C GLN A 134 -2.00 -15.14 -4.84
N VAL A 135 -1.76 -13.99 -4.18
CA VAL A 135 -0.44 -13.65 -3.63
C VAL A 135 0.06 -14.72 -2.65
N ALA A 136 -0.83 -15.26 -1.81
CA ALA A 136 -0.48 -16.33 -0.88
C ALA A 136 -0.12 -17.64 -1.59
N GLU A 137 -0.83 -17.99 -2.67
CA GLU A 137 -0.56 -19.18 -3.48
C GLU A 137 0.77 -19.04 -4.25
N ASP A 138 1.01 -17.89 -4.87
CA ASP A 138 2.22 -17.61 -5.65
C ASP A 138 3.49 -17.66 -4.80
N HIS A 139 3.39 -17.19 -3.56
CA HIS A 139 4.50 -17.22 -2.59
C HIS A 139 4.53 -18.51 -1.75
N GLY A 140 3.55 -19.42 -1.89
CA GLY A 140 3.49 -20.66 -1.11
C GLY A 140 3.29 -20.45 0.39
N THR A 141 2.55 -19.41 0.79
CA THR A 141 2.27 -19.06 2.18
C THR A 141 0.77 -19.05 2.48
N SER A 142 0.40 -18.77 3.74
CA SER A 142 -1.01 -18.65 4.13
C SER A 142 -1.56 -17.25 3.86
N LYS A 143 -2.85 -17.17 3.52
CA LYS A 143 -3.57 -15.88 3.39
C LYS A 143 -3.49 -15.02 4.66
N ALA A 144 -3.42 -15.66 5.82
CA ALA A 144 -3.26 -14.98 7.11
C ALA A 144 -1.86 -14.37 7.28
N THR A 145 -0.82 -15.02 6.74
CA THR A 145 0.55 -14.50 6.73
C THR A 145 0.64 -13.25 5.87
N VAL A 146 0.11 -13.28 4.63
CA VAL A 146 0.11 -12.12 3.74
C VAL A 146 -0.60 -10.93 4.38
N ARG A 147 -1.83 -11.13 4.89
CA ARG A 147 -2.57 -10.06 5.60
C ARG A 147 -1.80 -9.49 6.79
N ARG A 148 -1.13 -10.35 7.55
CA ARG A 148 -0.33 -9.92 8.70
C ARG A 148 0.85 -9.07 8.26
N ALA A 149 1.57 -9.47 7.21
CA ALA A 149 2.68 -8.72 6.67
C ALA A 149 2.24 -7.34 6.15
N LEU A 150 1.17 -7.29 5.36
CA LEU A 150 0.60 -6.03 4.84
C LEU A 150 0.15 -5.09 5.97
N ASN A 151 -0.53 -5.62 6.99
CA ASN A 151 -0.95 -4.80 8.13
C ASN A 151 0.25 -4.31 8.96
N THR A 152 1.31 -5.11 9.06
CA THR A 152 2.53 -4.69 9.75
C THR A 152 3.26 -3.62 8.95
N LEU A 153 3.35 -3.76 7.63
CA LEU A 153 3.96 -2.78 6.74
C LEU A 153 3.23 -1.44 6.81
N ALA A 154 1.90 -1.44 6.74
CA ALA A 154 1.10 -0.22 6.87
C ALA A 154 1.35 0.51 8.20
N LEU A 155 1.44 -0.22 9.32
CA LEU A 155 1.77 0.38 10.61
C LEU A 155 3.20 0.92 10.64
N MET A 156 4.16 0.25 9.98
CA MET A 156 5.53 0.75 9.88
C MET A 156 5.57 2.06 9.08
N ASP A 157 4.80 2.16 8.00
CA ASP A 157 4.67 3.41 7.24
C ASP A 157 4.12 4.53 8.15
N GLU A 158 3.03 4.28 8.89
CA GLU A 158 2.47 5.25 9.84
C GLU A 158 3.49 5.70 10.90
N ILE A 159 4.26 4.76 11.46
CA ILE A 159 5.32 5.06 12.44
C ILE A 159 6.44 5.89 11.79
N THR A 160 6.85 5.52 10.56
CA THR A 160 7.92 6.23 9.83
C THR A 160 7.50 7.64 9.44
N ASP A 161 6.22 7.83 9.14
CA ASP A 161 5.58 9.13 8.87
C ASP A 161 5.34 9.95 10.15
N GLY A 162 5.73 9.44 11.32
CA GLY A 162 5.66 10.16 12.61
C GLY A 162 4.27 10.22 13.25
N LEU A 163 3.28 9.44 12.76
CA LEU A 163 1.90 9.50 13.27
C LEU A 163 1.76 9.03 14.72
N HIS A 164 2.75 8.31 15.24
CA HIS A 164 2.72 7.69 16.57
C HIS A 164 3.87 8.16 17.47
N ASP A 165 4.56 9.25 17.11
CA ASP A 165 5.70 9.78 17.87
C ASP A 165 5.28 10.32 19.24
N ASP A 166 4.02 10.72 19.41
CA ASP A 166 3.44 11.14 20.68
C ASP A 166 3.39 10.01 21.72
N LEU A 167 3.41 8.75 21.28
CA LEU A 167 3.46 7.56 22.13
C LEU A 167 4.87 7.23 22.62
N TYR A 168 5.90 7.89 22.07
CA TYR A 168 7.30 7.59 22.35
C TYR A 168 7.96 8.61 23.29
N ALA A 169 8.71 8.07 24.27
CA ALA A 169 9.68 8.80 25.05
C ALA A 169 10.92 7.92 25.25
N GLU A 170 12.08 8.50 25.54
CA GLU A 170 13.36 7.77 25.61
C GLU A 170 13.39 6.63 26.64
N ASP A 171 12.54 6.68 27.67
CA ASP A 171 12.40 5.65 28.70
C ASP A 171 11.34 4.58 28.36
N VAL A 172 10.58 4.76 27.29
CA VAL A 172 9.57 3.80 26.83
C VAL A 172 10.25 2.67 26.07
N THR A 173 10.00 1.43 26.51
CA THR A 173 10.55 0.21 25.87
C THR A 173 9.48 -0.63 25.18
N GLU A 174 8.20 -0.34 25.44
CA GLU A 174 7.07 -1.07 24.90
C GLU A 174 5.95 -0.11 24.54
N ILE A 175 5.45 -0.20 23.31
CA ILE A 175 4.31 0.57 22.81
C ILE A 175 3.19 -0.38 22.44
N VAL A 176 1.98 -0.06 22.88
CA VAL A 176 0.79 -0.88 22.71
C VAL A 176 -0.22 -0.12 21.86
N PHE A 177 -0.52 -0.66 20.67
CA PHE A 177 -1.56 -0.16 19.80
C PHE A 177 -2.91 -0.82 20.11
N GLY A 178 -3.96 0.00 20.15
CA GLY A 178 -5.32 -0.41 20.41
C GLY A 178 -5.67 -0.31 21.89
N ALA A 179 -6.42 0.73 22.25
CA ALA A 179 -7.18 0.85 23.50
C ALA A 179 -8.17 2.04 23.43
N GLU A 180 -8.60 2.47 22.25
CA GLU A 180 -9.78 3.34 22.21
C GLU A 180 -10.96 2.46 22.62
N ALA A 181 -11.50 2.75 23.81
CA ALA A 181 -12.71 2.14 24.29
C ALA A 181 -13.75 2.27 23.18
N ASP A 182 -14.44 1.16 22.89
CA ASP A 182 -15.76 1.27 22.30
C ASP A 182 -16.58 2.15 23.26
N GLU A 183 -16.64 3.46 23.02
CA GLU A 183 -17.65 4.32 23.63
C GLU A 183 -18.99 3.71 23.22
N ASP A 184 -19.73 3.26 24.23
CA ASP A 184 -21.03 2.62 24.13
C ASP A 184 -21.91 3.27 23.04
N GLY A 185 -22.11 2.51 21.96
CA GLY A 185 -23.00 2.85 20.85
C GLY A 185 -24.09 1.80 20.67
N ASP A 186 -24.84 1.51 21.73
CA ASP A 186 -26.16 0.89 21.63
C ASP A 186 -27.15 1.98 21.19
N ALA A 187 -27.51 1.99 19.90
CA ALA A 187 -28.74 2.60 19.37
C ALA A 187 -29.07 2.07 17.96
#